data_AF-A0A2E1IGR8-F1
#
_entry.id   AF-A0A2E1IGR8-F1
#
_cell.length_a   1.000
_cell.length_b   1.000
_cell.length_c   1.000
_cell.angle_alpha   90.00
_cell.angle_beta   90.00
_cell.angle_gamma   90.00
#
_symmetry.space_group_name_H-M   'P 1'
#
loop_
_entity.id
_entity.type
_entity.pdbx_description
1 polymer ?
#
loop_
_entity_poly.entity_id
_entity_poly.type
_entity_poly.pdbx_seq_one_letter_code
_entity_poly.pdbx_strand_id
1 'polypeptide(L)'
;MVGNELPDVGELPDKDGDGLPDVIDPKPNKPCKGEDCLVGNELPDVGELPDKDGDGLPDIHDPDDDNDGIPDAQEPDTDGDGVIDDLDPDDDNDGISDEKDPDADGDGELDRLPGCEVGDNLCDVISDIPGDEDDAWEAEEDAAVEIIDALLDGLQEEEIDLPLSFDYGQLARLVASGLTPRNVDAAGRGLALHNNLLVDAVFERQPLRQFEELLVSEAVVEEEAIVEEEEGAIAAAPQQPLWLKVEELAEGDATTYVEGMVAGVENAGVEVELEEDAVMVQLDSVSLVDVQDDELDLAKRGGISAWVKGFGGNSRADDSSILYNDYNLSAYGTSFGVDVVLGESFQIGAYANYGDLNVYQHNGDTGGGSWNPDGWGGGLAAQYSTRHFYVQGLFGVSEFSGEQSRNILQINNDLGGNTARGDKSVTSYLGALRIGAPFKSGGVVLEPQGQVVWTRNHEQGFSEGHGTERNLRLKYKSRKTNFAETELGMKLSVPIRTGERAMFVPSLRGAWLADWNQANEGQDIGYKFTNKTASFDSPLGTENGALIEAGLDYTIRNINRTSVKLYGRGGVELWNSDRGMTWRASGGVTFQF
;
A
#
# COMPACT_ATOMS: atom_id res chain seq x y z
N MET A 1 52.45 -17.02 30.37
CA MET A 1 53.88 -17.26 30.63
C MET A 1 54.68 -16.85 29.40
N VAL A 2 54.93 -15.55 29.26
CA VAL A 2 56.23 -14.89 28.99
C VAL A 2 56.08 -13.54 29.72
N GLY A 3 57.12 -13.10 30.41
CA GLY A 3 57.00 -12.23 31.58
C GLY A 3 56.60 -10.79 31.28
N ASN A 4 55.64 -10.30 32.06
CA ASN A 4 55.55 -8.91 32.47
C ASN A 4 56.84 -8.53 33.20
N GLU A 5 57.42 -7.40 32.80
CA GLU A 5 57.97 -6.34 33.65
C GLU A 5 58.41 -5.24 32.67
N LEU A 6 57.57 -4.21 32.51
CA LEU A 6 58.06 -2.86 32.20
C LEU A 6 59.13 -2.54 33.25
N PRO A 7 60.26 -1.90 32.89
CA PRO A 7 61.22 -1.50 33.89
C PRO A 7 60.50 -0.64 34.91
N ASP A 8 60.55 -1.06 36.18
CA ASP A 8 60.27 -0.21 37.33
C ASP A 8 61.08 1.07 37.08
N VAL A 9 60.42 2.18 36.71
CA VAL A 9 61.01 3.52 36.69
C VAL A 9 61.20 3.92 38.15
N GLY A 10 62.08 3.16 38.81
CA GLY A 10 62.58 3.45 40.12
C GLY A 10 63.33 4.76 40.02
N GLU A 11 62.85 5.73 40.81
CA GLU A 11 63.53 6.97 41.21
C GLU A 11 64.66 7.34 40.25
N LEU A 12 64.35 8.19 39.26
CA LEU A 12 65.37 8.78 38.39
C LEU A 12 66.57 9.19 39.26
N PRO A 13 67.82 8.89 38.86
CA PRO A 13 68.97 9.10 39.72
C PRO A 13 69.02 10.55 40.17
N ASP A 14 68.83 10.80 41.46
CA ASP A 14 69.13 12.09 42.11
C ASP A 14 70.41 11.89 42.90
N LYS A 15 71.52 12.16 42.22
CA LYS A 15 72.84 11.74 42.70
C LYS A 15 73.33 12.59 43.86
N ASP A 16 72.77 13.78 44.04
CA ASP A 16 73.21 14.72 45.05
C ASP A 16 72.15 15.05 46.11
N GLY A 17 70.94 14.52 45.93
CA GLY A 17 69.86 14.42 46.90
C GLY A 17 69.07 15.71 47.07
N ASP A 18 69.04 16.56 46.04
CA ASP A 18 68.44 17.89 46.08
C ASP A 18 66.96 17.93 45.65
N GLY A 19 66.42 16.79 45.20
CA GLY A 19 65.03 16.63 44.79
C GLY A 19 64.77 16.86 43.31
N LEU A 20 65.78 17.20 42.49
CA LEU A 20 65.69 17.21 41.03
C LEU A 20 66.37 15.95 40.45
N PRO A 21 65.70 15.20 39.55
CA PRO A 21 66.35 14.15 38.77
C PRO A 21 67.58 14.65 37.99
N ASP A 22 68.66 13.86 37.94
CA ASP A 22 69.93 14.18 37.24
C ASP A 22 69.73 14.62 35.77
N VAL A 23 68.62 14.22 35.14
CA VAL A 23 68.27 14.53 33.75
C VAL A 23 67.80 15.97 33.54
N ILE A 24 67.19 16.58 34.57
CA ILE A 24 66.73 17.97 34.58
C ILE A 24 67.50 18.84 35.56
N ASP A 25 68.37 18.27 36.40
CA ASP A 25 69.25 19.03 37.29
C ASP A 25 70.43 19.66 36.50
N PRO A 26 70.55 21.00 36.46
CA PRO A 26 71.70 21.68 35.86
C PRO A 26 73.03 21.44 36.61
N LYS A 27 73.03 20.86 37.82
CA LYS A 27 74.23 20.59 38.64
C LYS A 27 74.24 19.19 39.31
N PRO A 28 74.17 18.08 38.54
CA PRO A 28 73.87 16.70 38.99
C PRO A 28 74.98 16.00 39.79
N ASN A 29 75.92 16.74 40.36
CA ASN A 29 77.01 16.20 41.18
C ASN A 29 77.39 17.13 42.34
N LYS A 30 76.56 18.12 42.71
CA LYS A 30 76.90 19.11 43.73
C LYS A 30 76.03 18.91 44.99
N PRO A 31 76.46 18.03 45.94
CA PRO A 31 75.67 17.73 47.12
C PRO A 31 75.39 18.99 47.94
N CYS A 32 74.10 19.25 48.13
CA CYS A 32 73.62 20.38 48.89
C CYS A 32 73.61 20.07 50.39
N LYS A 33 74.15 20.98 51.21
CA LYS A 33 74.10 20.88 52.68
C LYS A 33 73.78 22.23 53.30
N GLY A 34 72.55 22.35 53.80
CA GLY A 34 72.03 23.55 54.47
C GLY A 34 71.25 24.47 53.53
N GLU A 35 70.91 25.68 54.01
CA GLU A 35 70.05 26.66 53.33
C GLU A 35 70.64 27.31 52.05
N ASP A 36 71.70 26.72 51.47
CA ASP A 36 72.41 27.25 50.28
C ASP A 36 71.84 26.70 48.95
N CYS A 37 70.65 26.08 48.99
CA CYS A 37 69.91 25.59 47.83
C CYS A 37 68.95 26.63 47.23
N LEU A 38 68.74 27.76 47.90
CA LEU A 38 67.92 28.83 47.36
C LEU A 38 68.74 29.66 46.37
N VAL A 39 68.95 29.10 45.17
CA VAL A 39 69.31 29.92 44.02
C VAL A 39 68.08 30.75 43.68
N GLY A 40 68.14 32.04 44.04
CA GLY A 40 67.16 33.00 43.56
C GLY A 40 67.12 33.02 42.04
N ASN A 41 65.89 33.06 41.51
CA ASN A 41 65.49 33.41 40.14
C ASN A 41 66.44 32.97 39.01
N GLU A 42 66.17 31.78 38.45
CA GLU A 42 66.11 31.47 37.01
C GLU A 42 65.96 29.95 36.87
N LEU A 43 64.74 29.44 37.04
CA LEU A 43 64.18 28.19 36.49
C LEU A 43 62.67 28.22 36.79
N PRO A 44 61.78 27.99 35.81
CA PRO A 44 60.34 27.96 36.05
C PRO A 44 60.00 26.84 37.04
N ASP A 45 59.02 27.10 37.90
CA ASP A 45 58.47 26.13 38.85
C ASP A 45 57.83 25.01 38.03
N VAL A 46 58.44 23.82 38.01
CA VAL A 46 58.01 22.68 37.17
C VAL A 46 56.61 22.18 37.56
N GLY A 47 56.07 22.63 38.70
CA GLY A 47 54.69 22.36 39.12
C GLY A 47 53.61 23.23 38.46
N GLU A 48 53.94 24.13 37.53
CA GLU A 48 52.96 24.90 36.74
C GLU A 48 52.97 24.53 35.23
N LEU A 49 53.78 23.57 34.80
CA LEU A 49 53.74 23.08 33.42
C LEU A 49 52.72 21.93 33.30
N PRO A 50 51.97 21.84 32.17
CA PRO A 50 51.14 20.69 31.86
C PRO A 50 51.91 19.36 31.94
N ASP A 51 51.23 18.31 32.40
CA ASP A 51 51.71 16.93 32.63
C ASP A 51 50.48 16.02 32.40
N LYS A 52 50.16 15.71 31.13
CA LYS A 52 48.90 15.11 30.66
C LYS A 52 48.77 13.65 31.12
N ASP A 53 49.85 12.87 31.12
CA ASP A 53 49.85 11.48 31.57
C ASP A 53 50.16 11.29 33.08
N GLY A 54 50.69 12.34 33.72
CA GLY A 54 51.01 12.36 35.15
C GLY A 54 52.27 11.58 35.53
N ASP A 55 53.21 11.37 34.60
CA ASP A 55 54.45 10.63 34.85
C ASP A 55 55.55 11.48 35.49
N GLY A 56 55.36 12.81 35.52
CA GLY A 56 56.25 13.78 36.14
C GLY A 56 57.27 14.42 35.21
N LEU A 57 57.23 14.13 33.91
CA LEU A 57 57.80 14.94 32.85
C LEU A 57 56.77 15.99 32.40
N PRO A 58 57.14 17.28 32.27
CA PRO A 58 56.25 18.25 31.64
C PRO A 58 56.08 17.94 30.16
N ASP A 59 54.85 18.07 29.63
CA ASP A 59 54.49 17.81 28.22
C ASP A 59 55.57 18.33 27.24
N ILE A 60 56.00 19.59 27.36
CA ILE A 60 57.04 20.19 26.49
C ILE A 60 58.42 19.47 26.44
N HIS A 61 58.67 18.51 27.32
CA HIS A 61 59.90 17.74 27.48
C HIS A 61 59.66 16.22 27.60
N ASP A 62 58.41 15.78 27.54
CA ASP A 62 58.05 14.39 27.38
C ASP A 62 58.07 14.07 25.86
N PRO A 63 58.57 12.88 25.45
CA PRO A 63 58.54 12.44 24.06
C PRO A 63 57.29 11.60 23.68
N ASP A 64 56.35 11.41 24.61
CA ASP A 64 55.06 10.69 24.47
C ASP A 64 54.10 11.22 25.56
N ASP A 65 53.67 12.47 25.42
CA ASP A 65 53.07 13.31 26.48
C ASP A 65 51.76 12.76 27.08
N ASP A 66 51.07 11.86 26.37
CA ASP A 66 49.88 11.18 26.86
C ASP A 66 50.03 9.66 27.03
N ASN A 67 51.25 9.16 26.75
CA ASN A 67 51.69 7.77 26.93
C ASN A 67 50.81 6.74 26.20
N ASP A 68 50.23 7.12 25.06
CA ASP A 68 49.43 6.24 24.23
C ASP A 68 50.30 5.24 23.43
N GLY A 69 51.61 5.48 23.38
CA GLY A 69 52.62 4.66 22.72
C GLY A 69 53.02 5.13 21.32
N ILE A 70 52.55 6.30 20.89
CA ILE A 70 52.98 7.03 19.68
C ILE A 70 53.81 8.23 20.13
N PRO A 71 55.11 8.32 19.77
CA PRO A 71 55.91 9.49 20.15
C PRO A 71 55.40 10.78 19.47
N ASP A 72 55.37 11.92 20.17
CA ASP A 72 54.79 13.19 19.66
C ASP A 72 55.36 13.63 18.31
N ALA A 73 56.63 13.28 18.02
CA ALA A 73 57.25 13.53 16.72
C ALA A 73 56.61 12.77 15.53
N GLN A 74 55.64 11.89 15.79
CA GLN A 74 54.84 11.14 14.82
C GLN A 74 53.35 11.45 14.91
N GLU A 75 52.96 12.35 15.81
CA GLU A 75 51.61 12.87 15.96
C GLU A 75 51.38 14.07 15.02
N PRO A 76 50.13 14.38 14.68
CA PRO A 76 49.82 15.51 13.81
C PRO A 76 50.08 16.86 14.52
N ASP A 77 50.53 17.84 13.73
CA ASP A 77 50.87 19.23 14.07
C ASP A 77 50.48 20.05 12.83
N THR A 78 49.23 20.48 12.81
CA THR A 78 48.51 20.92 11.62
C THR A 78 48.97 22.28 11.13
N ASP A 79 49.18 23.24 12.04
CA ASP A 79 49.71 24.57 11.72
C ASP A 79 51.25 24.64 11.68
N GLY A 80 51.94 23.61 12.21
CA GLY A 80 53.39 23.51 12.23
C GLY A 80 54.07 24.43 13.25
N ASP A 81 53.38 24.86 14.31
CA ASP A 81 53.93 25.72 15.35
C ASP A 81 54.78 24.98 16.40
N GLY A 82 54.69 23.65 16.40
CA GLY A 82 55.44 22.74 17.26
C GLY A 82 54.72 22.32 18.54
N VAL A 83 53.44 22.64 18.68
CA VAL A 83 52.47 21.96 19.56
C VAL A 83 51.73 20.92 18.72
N ILE A 84 51.52 19.71 19.25
CA ILE A 84 50.73 18.68 18.55
C ILE A 84 49.24 19.03 18.66
N ASP A 85 48.43 18.65 17.66
CA ASP A 85 46.99 18.97 17.61
C ASP A 85 46.26 18.53 18.91
N ASP A 86 46.68 17.40 19.48
CA ASP A 86 46.10 16.85 20.71
C ASP A 86 46.31 17.72 21.97
N LEU A 87 47.22 18.70 21.90
CA LEU A 87 47.57 19.69 22.92
C LEU A 87 47.39 21.14 22.46
N ASP A 88 47.15 21.36 21.17
CA ASP A 88 46.85 22.66 20.60
C ASP A 88 45.36 22.98 20.83
N PRO A 89 45.01 24.16 21.34
CA PRO A 89 43.61 24.58 21.40
C PRO A 89 43.12 25.28 20.12
N ASP A 90 43.94 25.41 19.07
CA ASP A 90 43.70 26.09 17.79
C ASP A 90 44.58 25.44 16.68
N ASP A 91 44.24 24.21 16.28
CA ASP A 91 45.04 23.26 15.47
C ASP A 91 45.54 23.85 14.12
N ASP A 92 44.77 24.73 13.49
CA ASP A 92 45.14 25.42 12.23
C ASP A 92 45.57 26.89 12.43
N ASN A 93 45.48 27.38 13.68
CA ASN A 93 45.85 28.71 14.15
C ASN A 93 45.22 29.84 13.34
N ASP A 94 43.98 29.65 12.89
CA ASP A 94 43.18 30.67 12.20
C ASP A 94 42.65 31.75 13.16
N GLY A 95 42.74 31.49 14.47
CA GLY A 95 42.31 32.36 15.56
C GLY A 95 40.94 32.01 16.14
N ILE A 96 40.38 30.86 15.80
CA ILE A 96 39.17 30.26 16.37
C ILE A 96 39.57 28.91 17.01
N SER A 97 39.58 28.85 18.34
CA SER A 97 39.88 27.60 19.05
C SER A 97 39.00 26.41 18.59
N ASP A 98 39.54 25.20 18.53
CA ASP A 98 38.91 23.97 17.97
C ASP A 98 37.55 23.67 18.60
N GLU A 99 37.39 23.94 19.91
CA GLU A 99 36.09 23.81 20.59
C GLU A 99 35.00 24.68 19.93
N LYS A 100 35.38 25.72 19.19
CA LYS A 100 34.56 26.71 18.48
C LYS A 100 34.81 26.75 16.97
N ASP A 101 35.80 26.02 16.47
CA ASP A 101 36.04 25.84 15.06
C ASP A 101 35.18 24.70 14.48
N PRO A 102 34.47 24.89 13.36
CA PRO A 102 33.86 23.79 12.63
C PRO A 102 34.79 23.05 11.64
N ASP A 103 36.03 23.50 11.42
CA ASP A 103 37.11 23.02 10.53
C ASP A 103 38.45 23.25 11.29
N ALA A 104 38.62 22.57 12.43
CA ALA A 104 39.75 22.76 13.34
C ALA A 104 41.09 22.45 12.65
N ASP A 105 41.12 21.47 11.74
CA ASP A 105 42.34 21.12 11.02
C ASP A 105 42.59 21.96 9.74
N GLY A 106 41.69 22.89 9.43
CA GLY A 106 41.79 23.80 8.29
C GLY A 106 41.92 23.10 6.93
N ASP A 107 41.51 21.84 6.82
CA ASP A 107 41.66 21.04 5.60
C ASP A 107 40.64 21.44 4.51
N GLY A 108 39.63 22.22 4.91
CA GLY A 108 38.56 22.76 4.07
C GLY A 108 37.31 21.89 4.03
N GLU A 109 37.26 20.81 4.80
CA GLU A 109 36.08 20.01 5.15
C GLU A 109 35.68 20.32 6.60
N LEU A 110 34.38 20.23 6.94
CA LEU A 110 33.94 20.59 8.30
C LEU A 110 34.00 19.37 9.24
N ASP A 111 34.77 19.48 10.33
CA ASP A 111 34.78 18.52 11.44
C ASP A 111 33.42 18.36 12.12
N ARG A 112 32.62 19.44 12.13
CA ARG A 112 31.28 19.43 12.70
C ARG A 112 30.35 20.38 11.97
N LEU A 113 29.09 20.00 11.93
CA LEU A 113 28.01 20.82 11.37
C LEU A 113 27.18 21.46 12.50
N PRO A 114 27.37 22.76 12.81
CA PRO A 114 26.59 23.42 13.87
C PRO A 114 25.08 23.22 13.71
N GLY A 115 24.43 22.74 14.77
CA GLY A 115 22.99 22.47 14.77
C GLY A 115 22.60 21.09 14.24
N CYS A 116 23.55 20.32 13.69
CA CYS A 116 23.43 18.90 13.40
C CYS A 116 24.14 18.11 14.49
N GLU A 117 23.45 17.16 15.09
CA GLU A 117 24.00 16.24 16.09
C GLU A 117 24.04 14.84 15.47
N VAL A 118 24.94 13.96 15.92
CA VAL A 118 24.97 12.54 15.51
C VAL A 118 23.60 11.92 15.80
N GLY A 119 22.98 11.33 14.77
CA GLY A 119 21.62 10.82 14.76
C GLY A 119 20.53 11.85 14.42
N ASP A 120 20.88 13.03 13.91
CA ASP A 120 19.92 13.96 13.28
C ASP A 120 19.76 13.65 11.79
N ASN A 121 18.88 12.70 11.49
CA ASN A 121 18.59 12.22 10.14
C ASN A 121 18.22 13.33 9.14
N LEU A 122 17.78 14.52 9.59
CA LEU A 122 17.50 15.62 8.67
C LEU A 122 18.75 16.19 8.03
N CYS A 123 19.89 16.12 8.72
CA CYS A 123 21.15 16.67 8.24
C CYS A 123 21.75 15.80 7.13
N ASP A 124 21.57 14.48 7.20
CA ASP A 124 21.99 13.53 6.15
C ASP A 124 21.42 13.90 4.78
N VAL A 125 20.22 14.50 4.74
CA VAL A 125 19.61 14.96 3.47
C VAL A 125 20.42 16.06 2.77
N ILE A 126 21.19 16.86 3.51
CA ILE A 126 21.96 17.99 2.94
C ILE A 126 23.48 17.77 2.97
N SER A 127 23.97 16.90 3.85
CA SER A 127 25.39 16.59 4.00
C SER A 127 25.56 15.35 4.88
N ASP A 128 26.43 14.44 4.47
CA ASP A 128 26.92 13.37 5.34
C ASP A 128 27.62 13.97 6.57
N ILE A 129 27.35 13.39 7.75
CA ILE A 129 28.04 13.72 8.99
C ILE A 129 29.18 12.71 9.21
N PRO A 130 30.45 13.15 9.32
CA PRO A 130 31.55 12.24 9.62
C PRO A 130 31.31 11.42 10.89
N GLY A 131 31.35 10.10 10.78
CA GLY A 131 31.13 9.18 11.89
C GLY A 131 29.67 8.79 12.16
N ASP A 132 28.72 9.27 11.35
CA ASP A 132 27.32 8.84 11.36
C ASP A 132 27.00 7.85 10.23
N GLU A 133 25.94 7.05 10.38
CA GLU A 133 25.41 6.25 9.27
C GLU A 133 24.55 7.15 8.37
N ASP A 134 24.87 7.23 7.08
CA ASP A 134 24.04 7.93 6.09
C ASP A 134 22.70 7.20 5.92
N ASP A 135 21.64 7.80 6.49
CA ASP A 135 20.27 7.31 6.43
C ASP A 135 19.48 7.92 5.24
N ALA A 136 20.06 8.89 4.52
CA ALA A 136 19.42 9.52 3.37
C ALA A 136 19.59 8.67 2.10
N TRP A 137 18.55 8.64 1.28
CA TRP A 137 18.69 8.03 -0.04
C TRP A 137 19.30 9.02 -1.03
N GLU A 138 20.10 8.53 -1.99
CA GLU A 138 20.67 9.35 -3.09
C GLU A 138 19.62 10.23 -3.79
N ALA A 139 18.38 9.73 -3.94
CA ALA A 139 17.28 10.50 -4.53
C ALA A 139 16.76 11.65 -3.64
N GLU A 140 16.93 11.55 -2.33
CA GLU A 140 16.57 12.59 -1.35
C GLU A 140 17.63 13.69 -1.33
N GLU A 141 18.90 13.31 -1.37
CA GLU A 141 20.03 14.25 -1.51
C GLU A 141 19.95 15.00 -2.84
N ASP A 142 19.66 14.32 -3.95
CA ASP A 142 19.44 14.95 -5.26
C ASP A 142 18.32 16.01 -5.19
N ALA A 143 17.21 15.66 -4.54
CA ALA A 143 16.11 16.60 -4.34
C ALA A 143 16.54 17.78 -3.45
N ALA A 144 17.34 17.54 -2.41
CA ALA A 144 17.88 18.57 -1.54
C ALA A 144 18.80 19.56 -2.28
N VAL A 145 19.66 19.06 -3.17
CA VAL A 145 20.51 19.90 -4.03
C VAL A 145 19.66 20.81 -4.91
N GLU A 146 18.58 20.30 -5.53
CA GLU A 146 17.66 21.12 -6.33
C GLU A 146 16.96 22.20 -5.48
N ILE A 147 16.62 21.89 -4.23
CA ILE A 147 16.01 22.84 -3.28
C ILE A 147 17.01 23.93 -2.88
N ILE A 148 18.25 23.55 -2.57
CA ILE A 148 19.30 24.50 -2.18
C ILE A 148 19.61 25.42 -3.35
N ASP A 149 19.71 24.91 -4.57
CA ASP A 149 19.91 25.71 -5.78
C ASP A 149 18.73 26.68 -6.04
N ALA A 150 17.50 26.25 -5.75
CA ALA A 150 16.31 27.09 -5.76
C ALA A 150 16.35 28.20 -4.69
N LEU A 151 16.85 27.89 -3.49
CA LEU A 151 16.98 28.84 -2.39
C LEU A 151 18.04 29.90 -2.68
N LEU A 152 19.21 29.49 -3.17
CA LEU A 152 20.29 30.40 -3.57
C LEU A 152 19.86 31.36 -4.68
N ASP A 153 19.08 30.88 -5.65
CA ASP A 153 18.49 31.70 -6.71
C ASP A 153 17.58 32.79 -6.13
N GLY A 154 16.66 32.43 -5.23
CA GLY A 154 15.77 33.38 -4.58
C GLY A 154 16.48 34.40 -3.67
N LEU A 155 17.59 34.01 -3.04
CA LEU A 155 18.44 34.92 -2.26
C LEU A 155 19.18 35.91 -3.16
N GLN A 156 19.72 35.45 -4.30
CA GLN A 156 20.41 36.32 -5.26
C GLN A 156 19.48 37.37 -5.89
N GLU A 157 18.20 37.03 -6.09
CA GLU A 157 17.19 37.95 -6.63
C GLU A 157 16.52 38.83 -5.56
N GLU A 158 16.92 38.74 -4.29
CA GLU A 158 16.30 39.41 -3.14
C GLU A 158 14.79 39.12 -2.99
N GLU A 159 14.33 37.95 -3.47
CA GLU A 159 12.92 37.52 -3.38
C GLU A 159 12.58 36.86 -2.04
N ILE A 160 13.60 36.41 -1.29
CA ILE A 160 13.47 35.84 0.05
C ILE A 160 14.37 36.60 1.05
N ASP A 161 13.78 37.00 2.18
CA ASP A 161 14.51 37.59 3.31
C ASP A 161 14.64 36.50 4.39
N LEU A 162 15.72 35.72 4.31
CA LEU A 162 16.09 34.75 5.35
C LEU A 162 17.05 35.45 6.32
N PRO A 163 16.85 35.35 7.65
CA PRO A 163 17.84 35.83 8.60
C PRO A 163 19.19 35.16 8.32
N LEU A 164 20.25 35.95 8.13
CA LEU A 164 21.61 35.52 7.74
C LEU A 164 22.36 34.66 8.78
N SER A 165 21.64 34.02 9.71
CA SER A 165 22.21 33.27 10.84
C SER A 165 21.64 31.86 10.95
N PHE A 166 21.37 31.20 9.81
CA PHE A 166 21.04 29.78 9.81
C PHE A 166 22.30 28.97 10.14
N ASP A 167 22.19 28.11 11.15
CA ASP A 167 23.11 26.99 11.33
C ASP A 167 22.72 25.82 10.38
N TYR A 168 23.54 24.77 10.29
CA TYR A 168 23.29 23.65 9.37
C TYR A 168 22.03 22.87 9.73
N GLY A 169 21.75 22.68 11.03
CA GLY A 169 20.51 22.02 11.47
C GLY A 169 19.25 22.81 11.09
N GLN A 170 19.30 24.13 11.19
CA GLN A 170 18.19 24.99 10.74
C GLN A 170 18.05 24.97 9.21
N LEU A 171 19.15 24.90 8.47
CA LEU A 171 19.12 24.74 7.01
C LEU A 171 18.52 23.39 6.61
N ALA A 172 18.95 22.30 7.25
CA ALA A 172 18.41 20.96 7.07
C ALA A 172 16.89 20.94 7.30
N ARG A 173 16.42 21.54 8.41
CA ARG A 173 14.98 21.69 8.67
C ARG A 173 14.26 22.54 7.64
N LEU A 174 14.86 23.62 7.15
CA LEU A 174 14.27 24.44 6.10
C LEU A 174 14.14 23.66 4.80
N VAL A 175 15.19 22.96 4.37
CA VAL A 175 15.22 22.15 3.15
C VAL A 175 14.25 20.98 3.32
N ALA A 176 14.53 20.06 4.24
CA ALA A 176 13.86 18.78 4.41
C ALA A 176 12.45 18.88 5.01
N SER A 177 12.13 19.87 5.87
CA SER A 177 10.78 20.07 6.39
C SER A 177 10.06 21.24 5.71
N GLY A 178 10.71 22.39 5.58
CA GLY A 178 10.07 23.60 5.06
C GLY A 178 9.73 23.53 3.57
N LEU A 179 10.62 22.96 2.76
CA LEU A 179 10.60 23.09 1.29
C LEU A 179 10.34 21.78 0.53
N THR A 180 10.15 20.66 1.23
CA THR A 180 9.72 19.37 0.66
C THR A 180 8.21 19.13 0.83
N PRO A 181 7.60 18.33 -0.07
CA PRO A 181 6.28 17.78 0.16
C PRO A 181 6.34 16.66 1.22
N ARG A 182 5.17 16.13 1.61
CA ARG A 182 5.08 14.91 2.41
C ARG A 182 4.58 13.79 1.51
N ASN A 183 5.25 12.63 1.56
CA ASN A 183 5.00 11.42 0.77
C ASN A 183 4.07 11.63 -0.44
N VAL A 184 4.67 11.86 -1.59
CA VAL A 184 3.97 12.31 -2.81
C VAL A 184 3.00 11.28 -3.37
N ASP A 185 3.18 10.00 -3.03
CA ASP A 185 2.40 8.89 -3.57
C ASP A 185 1.20 8.46 -2.72
N ALA A 186 1.16 8.86 -1.45
CA ALA A 186 0.09 8.47 -0.52
C ALA A 186 -1.31 8.80 -1.06
N ALA A 187 -1.46 9.97 -1.71
CA ALA A 187 -2.71 10.38 -2.37
C ALA A 187 -3.11 9.47 -3.53
N GLY A 188 -2.16 9.14 -4.41
CA GLY A 188 -2.38 8.27 -5.56
C GLY A 188 -2.74 6.84 -5.13
N ARG A 189 -2.02 6.30 -4.13
CA ARG A 189 -2.30 4.99 -3.51
C ARG A 189 -3.67 4.95 -2.85
N GLY A 190 -4.11 6.03 -2.20
CA GLY A 190 -5.45 6.12 -1.60
C GLY A 190 -6.57 5.95 -2.63
N LEU A 191 -6.44 6.59 -3.79
CA LEU A 191 -7.39 6.45 -4.90
C LEU A 191 -7.35 5.04 -5.51
N ALA A 192 -6.18 4.44 -5.64
CA ALA A 192 -6.04 3.06 -6.11
C ALA A 192 -6.75 2.08 -5.16
N LEU A 193 -6.57 2.24 -3.84
CA LEU A 193 -7.29 1.44 -2.84
C LEU A 193 -8.80 1.59 -3.00
N HIS A 194 -9.32 2.82 -3.08
CA HIS A 194 -10.75 3.06 -3.28
C HIS A 194 -11.29 2.33 -4.52
N ASN A 195 -10.56 2.41 -5.63
CA ASN A 195 -10.95 1.75 -6.87
C ASN A 195 -10.92 0.21 -6.76
N ASN A 196 -9.92 -0.37 -6.10
CA ASN A 196 -9.87 -1.82 -5.87
C ASN A 196 -11.07 -2.30 -5.04
N LEU A 197 -11.39 -1.58 -3.96
CA LEU A 197 -12.56 -1.86 -3.11
C LEU A 197 -13.88 -1.69 -3.86
N LEU A 198 -14.01 -0.63 -4.67
CA LEU A 198 -15.16 -0.39 -5.53
C LEU A 198 -15.35 -1.53 -6.53
N VAL A 199 -14.29 -1.97 -7.20
CA VAL A 199 -14.34 -3.10 -8.15
C VAL A 199 -14.82 -4.36 -7.46
N ASP A 200 -14.26 -4.71 -6.29
CA ASP A 200 -14.67 -5.90 -5.54
C ASP A 200 -16.15 -5.85 -5.14
N ALA A 201 -16.64 -4.68 -4.75
CA ALA A 201 -18.07 -4.48 -4.48
C ALA A 201 -18.91 -4.61 -5.76
N VAL A 202 -18.53 -3.95 -6.87
CA VAL A 202 -19.33 -3.93 -8.09
C VAL A 202 -19.35 -5.29 -8.79
N PHE A 203 -18.21 -5.97 -8.90
CA PHE A 203 -18.09 -7.33 -9.44
C PHE A 203 -18.72 -8.41 -8.59
N GLU A 204 -19.36 -8.02 -7.49
CA GLU A 204 -20.08 -8.95 -6.68
C GLU A 204 -21.11 -9.77 -7.48
N ARG A 205 -21.00 -11.11 -7.36
CA ARG A 205 -21.80 -12.08 -8.10
C ARG A 205 -23.03 -12.49 -7.31
N GLN A 206 -24.13 -12.76 -8.00
CA GLN A 206 -25.34 -13.30 -7.42
C GLN A 206 -25.47 -14.80 -7.70
N PRO A 207 -25.21 -15.68 -6.72
CA PRO A 207 -25.76 -17.02 -6.74
C PRO A 207 -27.25 -16.94 -6.34
N LEU A 208 -28.17 -16.82 -7.31
CA LEU A 208 -29.62 -16.87 -7.03
C LEU A 208 -30.12 -18.31 -7.20
N ARG A 209 -31.02 -18.75 -6.31
CA ARG A 209 -31.78 -20.01 -6.49
C ARG A 209 -32.67 -19.91 -7.75
N GLN A 210 -32.63 -20.92 -8.62
CA GLN A 210 -33.37 -20.94 -9.89
C GLN A 210 -34.67 -21.75 -9.80
N PHE A 211 -35.76 -21.22 -10.37
CA PHE A 211 -37.05 -21.90 -10.49
C PHE A 211 -37.53 -21.74 -11.93
N GLU A 212 -38.05 -22.81 -12.52
CA GLU A 212 -38.65 -22.81 -13.84
C GLU A 212 -40.18 -22.92 -13.71
N GLU A 213 -40.87 -22.26 -14.63
CA GLU A 213 -42.31 -22.39 -14.76
C GLU A 213 -42.65 -23.76 -15.35
N LEU A 214 -43.43 -24.54 -14.62
CA LEU A 214 -44.07 -25.72 -15.19
C LEU A 214 -45.14 -25.23 -16.15
N LEU A 215 -44.83 -25.31 -17.44
CA LEU A 215 -45.86 -25.35 -18.46
C LEU A 215 -46.60 -26.67 -18.30
N VAL A 216 -47.64 -26.69 -17.45
CA VAL A 216 -48.66 -27.72 -17.56
C VAL A 216 -49.31 -27.47 -18.90
N SER A 217 -48.97 -28.28 -19.92
CA SER A 217 -49.81 -28.37 -21.09
C SER A 217 -51.17 -28.82 -20.57
N GLU A 218 -52.09 -27.88 -20.39
CA GLU A 218 -53.49 -28.17 -20.21
C GLU A 218 -53.86 -28.88 -21.52
N ALA A 219 -53.86 -30.22 -21.49
CA ALA A 219 -54.51 -30.99 -22.51
C ALA A 219 -55.98 -30.58 -22.42
N VAL A 220 -56.34 -29.54 -23.17
CA VAL A 220 -57.71 -29.22 -23.50
C VAL A 220 -58.18 -30.45 -24.26
N VAL A 221 -58.72 -31.42 -23.51
CA VAL A 221 -59.64 -32.38 -24.09
C VAL A 221 -60.83 -31.52 -24.47
N GLU A 222 -60.85 -31.04 -25.71
CA GLU A 222 -62.11 -30.63 -26.32
C GLU A 222 -63.01 -31.86 -26.21
N GLU A 223 -63.95 -31.82 -25.26
CA GLU A 223 -65.08 -32.74 -25.24
C GLU A 223 -65.87 -32.47 -26.53
N GLU A 224 -65.47 -33.12 -27.63
CA GLU A 224 -66.39 -33.33 -28.74
C GLU A 224 -67.58 -34.09 -28.17
N ALA A 225 -68.73 -33.42 -28.14
CA ALA A 225 -69.98 -33.96 -27.68
C ALA A 225 -70.34 -35.22 -28.48
N ILE A 226 -70.17 -36.38 -27.86
CA ILE A 226 -70.59 -37.66 -28.41
C ILE A 226 -72.12 -37.74 -28.25
N VAL A 227 -72.83 -37.66 -29.37
CA VAL A 227 -74.25 -38.02 -29.45
C VAL A 227 -74.35 -39.53 -29.28
N GLU A 228 -75.04 -39.98 -28.24
CA GLU A 228 -75.37 -41.38 -28.02
C GLU A 228 -76.33 -41.88 -29.12
N GLU A 229 -75.89 -42.86 -29.91
CA GLU A 229 -76.78 -43.85 -30.52
C GLU A 229 -76.45 -45.22 -29.91
N GLU A 230 -77.43 -45.75 -29.18
CA GLU A 230 -77.41 -47.06 -28.54
C GLU A 230 -77.65 -48.21 -29.53
N GLU A 231 -77.13 -49.37 -29.13
CA GLU A 231 -77.38 -50.75 -29.58
C GLU A 231 -76.68 -51.30 -30.84
N GLY A 232 -75.91 -52.37 -30.61
CA GLY A 232 -75.68 -53.39 -31.63
C GLY A 232 -74.38 -54.16 -31.49
N ALA A 233 -74.35 -55.16 -30.61
CA ALA A 233 -73.24 -56.10 -30.57
C ALA A 233 -73.10 -56.91 -31.89
N ILE A 234 -71.85 -57.35 -32.12
CA ILE A 234 -71.36 -58.44 -32.99
C ILE A 234 -71.00 -58.06 -34.45
N ALA A 235 -69.70 -57.99 -34.76
CA ALA A 235 -68.98 -58.98 -35.59
C ALA A 235 -67.59 -58.46 -36.02
N ALA A 236 -66.54 -59.09 -35.48
CA ALA A 236 -65.17 -58.93 -35.98
C ALA A 236 -65.06 -59.42 -37.44
N ALA A 237 -64.42 -58.63 -38.30
CA ALA A 237 -64.00 -59.09 -39.62
C ALA A 237 -62.87 -60.13 -39.48
N PRO A 238 -62.86 -61.20 -40.30
CA PRO A 238 -61.99 -62.35 -40.08
C PRO A 238 -60.52 -61.98 -40.33
N GLN A 239 -59.70 -62.16 -39.29
CA GLN A 239 -58.26 -62.21 -39.46
C GLN A 239 -57.91 -63.46 -40.28
N GLN A 240 -57.16 -63.27 -41.37
CA GLN A 240 -56.63 -64.41 -42.10
C GLN A 240 -55.62 -65.15 -41.21
N PRO A 241 -55.79 -66.46 -41.03
CA PRO A 241 -54.87 -67.23 -40.22
C PRO A 241 -53.53 -67.42 -40.94
N LEU A 242 -52.46 -67.51 -40.14
CA LEU A 242 -51.04 -67.51 -40.54
C LEU A 242 -50.61 -68.61 -41.53
N TRP A 243 -51.49 -69.55 -41.90
CA TRP A 243 -51.25 -70.67 -42.83
C TRP A 243 -51.56 -70.36 -44.32
N LEU A 244 -51.69 -69.08 -44.68
CA LEU A 244 -51.77 -68.61 -46.08
C LEU A 244 -50.46 -67.96 -46.59
N LYS A 245 -49.38 -67.97 -45.79
CA LYS A 245 -48.03 -67.59 -46.23
C LYS A 245 -47.29 -68.82 -46.77
N VAL A 246 -46.71 -68.69 -47.97
CA VAL A 246 -46.01 -69.77 -48.71
C VAL A 246 -44.48 -69.62 -48.67
N GLU A 247 -43.93 -68.74 -47.80
CA GLU A 247 -42.48 -68.58 -47.65
C GLU A 247 -42.06 -68.71 -46.18
N GLU A 248 -41.00 -69.49 -45.95
CA GLU A 248 -40.37 -69.75 -44.66
C GLU A 248 -39.81 -68.45 -44.07
N LEU A 249 -40.27 -68.07 -42.88
CA LEU A 249 -39.68 -67.00 -42.08
C LEU A 249 -38.93 -67.63 -40.91
N ALA A 250 -37.66 -67.23 -40.75
CA ALA A 250 -36.74 -67.77 -39.75
C ALA A 250 -37.15 -67.39 -38.32
N GLU A 251 -36.77 -68.22 -37.35
CA GLU A 251 -37.23 -68.22 -35.94
C GLU A 251 -36.77 -67.01 -35.08
N GLY A 252 -36.40 -65.88 -35.71
CA GLY A 252 -36.01 -64.63 -35.06
C GLY A 252 -36.92 -63.43 -35.32
N ASP A 253 -37.83 -63.50 -36.29
CA ASP A 253 -38.60 -62.32 -36.76
C ASP A 253 -40.06 -62.28 -36.26
N ALA A 254 -40.45 -63.16 -35.34
CA ALA A 254 -41.79 -63.17 -34.76
C ALA A 254 -41.95 -62.27 -33.52
N THR A 255 -40.85 -61.88 -32.87
CA THR A 255 -40.86 -60.97 -31.71
C THR A 255 -40.97 -59.50 -32.13
N THR A 256 -40.40 -59.12 -33.27
CA THR A 256 -40.42 -57.73 -33.77
C THR A 256 -41.81 -57.28 -34.24
N TYR A 257 -42.70 -58.23 -34.57
CA TYR A 257 -44.08 -57.90 -34.99
C TYR A 257 -45.04 -57.68 -33.81
N VAL A 258 -44.69 -58.15 -32.60
CA VAL A 258 -45.46 -57.89 -31.37
C VAL A 258 -45.00 -56.62 -30.67
N GLU A 259 -43.72 -56.27 -30.78
CA GLU A 259 -43.19 -55.02 -30.19
C GLU A 259 -43.48 -53.77 -31.02
N GLY A 260 -43.73 -53.91 -32.33
CA GLY A 260 -44.04 -52.79 -33.24
C GLY A 260 -45.43 -52.18 -33.14
N MET A 261 -46.31 -52.66 -32.23
CA MET A 261 -47.65 -52.08 -32.01
C MET A 261 -47.78 -51.30 -30.69
N VAL A 262 -46.69 -51.10 -29.94
CA VAL A 262 -46.69 -50.23 -28.74
C VAL A 262 -45.86 -48.95 -28.95
N ALA A 263 -45.01 -48.88 -29.98
CA ALA A 263 -44.23 -47.69 -30.32
C ALA A 263 -44.92 -46.87 -31.41
N GLY A 264 -45.96 -46.12 -31.05
CA GLY A 264 -46.74 -45.38 -32.04
C GLY A 264 -47.63 -44.27 -31.51
N VAL A 265 -47.35 -43.73 -30.32
CA VAL A 265 -47.79 -42.40 -29.88
C VAL A 265 -46.69 -41.84 -28.98
N GLU A 266 -45.56 -41.42 -29.57
CA GLU A 266 -44.61 -40.54 -28.88
C GLU A 266 -45.28 -39.16 -28.76
N ASN A 267 -45.88 -38.91 -27.60
CA ASN A 267 -46.09 -37.56 -27.13
C ASN A 267 -44.70 -36.94 -26.96
N ALA A 268 -44.42 -35.88 -27.72
CA ALA A 268 -43.42 -34.88 -27.35
C ALA A 268 -43.94 -34.11 -26.13
N GLY A 269 -44.05 -34.79 -25.00
CA GLY A 269 -44.12 -34.18 -23.69
C GLY A 269 -42.68 -34.01 -23.22
N VAL A 270 -42.31 -32.79 -22.83
CA VAL A 270 -41.15 -32.60 -21.97
C VAL A 270 -41.52 -33.28 -20.65
N GLU A 271 -41.14 -34.55 -20.48
CA GLU A 271 -41.10 -35.17 -19.17
C GLU A 271 -39.98 -34.48 -18.39
N VAL A 272 -40.37 -33.55 -17.51
CA VAL A 272 -39.53 -33.23 -16.37
C VAL A 272 -39.63 -34.46 -15.47
N GLU A 273 -38.56 -35.25 -15.42
CA GLU A 273 -38.37 -36.28 -14.40
C GLU A 273 -38.38 -35.55 -13.04
N LEU A 274 -39.54 -35.52 -12.38
CA LEU A 274 -39.66 -34.93 -11.05
C LEU A 274 -39.12 -35.96 -10.06
N GLU A 275 -37.96 -35.66 -9.46
CA GLU A 275 -37.50 -36.39 -8.28
C GLU A 275 -38.56 -36.30 -7.16
N GLU A 276 -38.67 -37.35 -6.32
CA GLU A 276 -39.69 -37.48 -5.26
C GLU A 276 -39.70 -36.31 -4.23
N ASP A 277 -38.72 -35.41 -4.26
CA ASP A 277 -38.54 -34.27 -3.34
C ASP A 277 -38.58 -32.87 -4.02
N ALA A 278 -39.08 -32.74 -5.25
CA ALA A 278 -39.17 -31.44 -5.94
C ALA A 278 -40.10 -30.44 -5.20
N VAL A 279 -39.56 -29.30 -4.77
CA VAL A 279 -40.33 -28.25 -4.06
C VAL A 279 -41.12 -27.43 -5.08
N MET A 280 -42.44 -27.54 -4.99
CA MET A 280 -43.40 -26.81 -5.83
C MET A 280 -43.82 -25.52 -5.15
N VAL A 281 -43.63 -24.37 -5.82
CA VAL A 281 -44.07 -23.08 -5.31
C VAL A 281 -45.18 -22.53 -6.20
N GLN A 282 -46.36 -22.28 -5.61
CA GLN A 282 -47.50 -21.73 -6.32
C GLN A 282 -47.54 -20.19 -6.16
N LEU A 283 -47.56 -19.46 -7.27
CA LEU A 283 -47.75 -18.00 -7.30
C LEU A 283 -48.71 -17.63 -8.42
N ASP A 284 -49.74 -16.82 -8.12
CA ASP A 284 -50.64 -16.20 -9.09
C ASP A 284 -51.02 -17.12 -10.28
N SER A 285 -51.57 -18.30 -9.99
CA SER A 285 -52.00 -19.34 -10.95
C SER A 285 -50.91 -20.07 -11.76
N VAL A 286 -49.63 -19.84 -11.47
CA VAL A 286 -48.49 -20.54 -12.08
C VAL A 286 -47.84 -21.49 -11.08
N SER A 287 -47.54 -22.71 -11.51
CA SER A 287 -46.74 -23.69 -10.76
C SER A 287 -45.27 -23.55 -11.14
N LEU A 288 -44.42 -23.17 -10.19
CA LEU A 288 -42.97 -23.13 -10.39
C LEU A 288 -42.33 -24.37 -9.78
N VAL A 289 -41.47 -25.05 -10.54
CA VAL A 289 -40.56 -26.10 -10.04
C VAL A 289 -39.23 -25.45 -9.71
N ASP A 290 -38.75 -25.67 -8.48
CA ASP A 290 -37.35 -25.44 -8.17
C ASP A 290 -36.53 -26.30 -9.13
N VAL A 291 -35.78 -25.66 -10.03
CA VAL A 291 -34.84 -26.44 -10.83
C VAL A 291 -33.84 -26.94 -9.81
N GLN A 292 -33.80 -28.25 -9.58
CA GLN A 292 -32.67 -28.86 -8.90
C GLN A 292 -31.43 -28.80 -9.81
N ASP A 293 -31.21 -27.66 -10.48
CA ASP A 293 -29.94 -27.31 -11.05
C ASP A 293 -29.08 -26.92 -9.86
N ASP A 294 -28.43 -27.96 -9.41
CA ASP A 294 -27.63 -28.01 -8.22
C ASP A 294 -26.30 -27.27 -8.47
N GLU A 295 -26.00 -26.97 -9.74
CA GLU A 295 -25.03 -25.99 -10.23
C GLU A 295 -25.64 -24.59 -10.18
N LEU A 296 -24.93 -23.61 -9.61
CA LEU A 296 -25.32 -22.21 -9.65
C LEU A 296 -25.45 -21.76 -11.12
N ASP A 297 -26.64 -21.90 -11.74
CA ASP A 297 -26.84 -21.49 -13.13
C ASP A 297 -26.88 -19.95 -13.19
N LEU A 298 -25.68 -19.40 -13.37
CA LEU A 298 -25.37 -17.98 -13.39
C LEU A 298 -25.89 -17.27 -14.64
N ALA A 299 -26.38 -18.03 -15.62
CA ALA A 299 -26.79 -17.53 -16.93
C ALA A 299 -28.25 -17.04 -16.97
N LYS A 300 -29.18 -17.70 -16.27
CA LYS A 300 -30.61 -17.36 -16.35
C LYS A 300 -30.98 -16.20 -15.41
N ARG A 301 -30.56 -14.99 -15.73
CA ARG A 301 -31.07 -13.76 -15.11
C ARG A 301 -32.03 -13.09 -16.09
N GLY A 302 -33.32 -13.04 -15.76
CA GLY A 302 -34.28 -12.24 -16.52
C GLY A 302 -34.51 -10.89 -15.83
N GLY A 303 -34.66 -9.82 -16.61
CA GLY A 303 -35.17 -8.54 -16.10
C GLY A 303 -34.10 -7.52 -15.71
N ILE A 304 -34.42 -6.68 -14.72
CA ILE A 304 -33.63 -5.52 -14.30
C ILE A 304 -33.17 -5.72 -12.86
N SER A 305 -31.89 -5.49 -12.60
CA SER A 305 -31.32 -5.49 -11.25
C SER A 305 -31.02 -4.06 -10.80
N ALA A 306 -31.34 -3.71 -9.56
CA ALA A 306 -30.92 -2.47 -8.92
C ALA A 306 -30.22 -2.78 -7.60
N TRP A 307 -29.08 -2.16 -7.34
CA TRP A 307 -28.26 -2.48 -6.16
C TRP A 307 -27.67 -1.25 -5.51
N VAL A 308 -27.39 -1.41 -4.21
CA VAL A 308 -26.64 -0.45 -3.38
C VAL A 308 -25.62 -1.25 -2.57
N LYS A 309 -24.36 -0.82 -2.62
CA LYS A 309 -23.23 -1.54 -2.04
C LYS A 309 -22.29 -0.56 -1.35
N GLY A 310 -21.94 -0.84 -0.09
CA GLY A 310 -20.92 -0.14 0.66
C GLY A 310 -19.62 -0.94 0.70
N PHE A 311 -18.49 -0.24 0.75
CA PHE A 311 -17.17 -0.84 0.87
C PHE A 311 -16.24 0.03 1.71
N GLY A 312 -15.22 -0.60 2.28
CA GLY A 312 -14.19 0.08 3.02
C GLY A 312 -12.96 -0.79 3.23
N GLY A 313 -11.83 -0.15 3.48
CA GLY A 313 -10.57 -0.84 3.75
C GLY A 313 -9.46 0.16 4.06
N ASN A 314 -8.27 -0.37 4.33
CA ASN A 314 -7.09 0.42 4.61
C ASN A 314 -5.88 -0.05 3.81
N SER A 315 -4.86 0.80 3.77
CA SER A 315 -3.50 0.46 3.37
C SER A 315 -2.54 1.37 4.13
N ARG A 316 -1.25 1.14 4.02
CA ARG A 316 -0.20 1.90 4.69
C ARG A 316 1.15 1.64 4.07
N ALA A 317 2.17 2.38 4.47
CA ALA A 317 3.57 2.03 4.30
C ALA A 317 4.30 2.37 5.61
N ASP A 318 4.97 1.37 6.19
CA ASP A 318 5.73 1.44 7.44
C ASP A 318 7.21 1.10 7.17
N ASP A 319 7.91 1.93 6.38
CA ASP A 319 9.39 1.89 6.17
C ASP A 319 9.78 3.01 5.18
N SER A 320 9.28 4.22 5.39
CA SER A 320 9.67 5.38 4.58
C SER A 320 11.04 5.93 4.98
N SER A 321 11.75 6.51 4.02
CA SER A 321 12.91 7.37 4.28
C SER A 321 12.52 8.75 4.83
N ILE A 322 13.53 9.60 5.05
CA ILE A 322 13.45 10.89 5.73
C ILE A 322 12.44 11.84 5.06
N LEU A 323 12.47 11.98 3.73
CA LEU A 323 11.56 12.83 2.95
C LEU A 323 10.23 12.15 2.60
N TYR A 324 10.17 10.82 2.68
CA TYR A 324 9.04 10.02 2.20
C TYR A 324 8.12 9.47 3.28
N ASN A 325 7.98 10.15 4.42
CA ASN A 325 7.21 9.75 5.62
C ASN A 325 6.15 8.65 5.48
N ASP A 326 6.14 7.79 6.49
CA ASP A 326 5.16 6.74 6.68
C ASP A 326 3.75 7.31 6.60
N TYR A 327 2.84 6.53 6.04
CA TYR A 327 1.46 6.93 5.95
C TYR A 327 0.51 5.77 6.21
N ASN A 328 -0.61 6.13 6.81
CA ASN A 328 -1.79 5.29 6.88
C ASN A 328 -2.85 5.87 5.95
N LEU A 329 -3.53 5.00 5.22
CA LEU A 329 -4.66 5.40 4.39
C LEU A 329 -5.87 4.53 4.64
N SER A 330 -7.05 5.14 4.55
CA SER A 330 -8.33 4.45 4.61
C SER A 330 -9.22 4.97 3.51
N ALA A 331 -9.94 4.07 2.87
CA ALA A 331 -10.88 4.39 1.81
C ALA A 331 -12.23 3.78 2.14
N TYR A 332 -13.27 4.57 1.97
CA TYR A 332 -14.66 4.16 2.14
C TYR A 332 -15.47 4.61 0.94
N GLY A 333 -16.58 3.92 0.68
CA GLY A 333 -17.46 4.35 -0.38
C GLY A 333 -18.78 3.65 -0.40
N THR A 334 -19.71 4.25 -1.14
CA THR A 334 -21.00 3.66 -1.48
C THR A 334 -21.19 3.75 -2.97
N SER A 335 -21.59 2.64 -3.57
CA SER A 335 -21.94 2.55 -4.98
C SER A 335 -23.38 2.11 -5.14
N PHE A 336 -24.02 2.59 -6.19
CA PHE A 336 -25.36 2.20 -6.58
C PHE A 336 -25.42 2.06 -8.08
N GLY A 337 -26.20 1.10 -8.55
CA GLY A 337 -26.24 0.80 -9.97
C GLY A 337 -27.48 0.06 -10.39
N VAL A 338 -27.66 0.05 -11.70
CA VAL A 338 -28.74 -0.65 -12.38
C VAL A 338 -28.13 -1.49 -13.48
N ASP A 339 -28.56 -2.74 -13.55
CA ASP A 339 -28.15 -3.72 -14.53
C ASP A 339 -29.35 -4.17 -15.36
N VAL A 340 -29.14 -4.30 -16.67
CA VAL A 340 -30.13 -4.79 -17.62
C VAL A 340 -29.57 -6.02 -18.32
N VAL A 341 -30.34 -7.10 -18.30
CA VAL A 341 -29.99 -8.32 -19.03
C VAL A 341 -30.45 -8.20 -20.48
N LEU A 342 -29.52 -8.33 -21.43
CA LEU A 342 -29.79 -8.18 -22.87
C LEU A 342 -30.00 -9.53 -23.57
N GLY A 343 -29.66 -10.63 -22.92
CA GLY A 343 -29.85 -12.00 -23.41
C GLY A 343 -29.40 -13.02 -22.36
N GLU A 344 -29.44 -14.30 -22.70
CA GLU A 344 -29.15 -15.40 -21.76
C GLU A 344 -27.72 -15.41 -21.18
N SER A 345 -26.80 -14.64 -21.76
CA SER A 345 -25.40 -14.65 -21.34
C SER A 345 -24.80 -13.27 -21.19
N PHE A 346 -25.56 -12.19 -21.38
CA PHE A 346 -24.98 -10.84 -21.41
C PHE A 346 -25.83 -9.83 -20.62
N GLN A 347 -25.15 -9.10 -19.74
CA GLN A 347 -25.71 -8.06 -18.89
C GLN A 347 -24.85 -6.79 -19.04
N ILE A 348 -25.50 -5.64 -19.06
CA ILE A 348 -24.83 -4.34 -19.00
C ILE A 348 -25.42 -3.52 -17.85
N GLY A 349 -24.58 -2.75 -17.18
CA GLY A 349 -25.00 -1.90 -16.08
C GLY A 349 -24.35 -0.53 -16.15
N ALA A 350 -25.00 0.41 -15.47
CA ALA A 350 -24.43 1.71 -15.14
C ALA A 350 -24.42 1.86 -13.63
N TYR A 351 -23.37 2.48 -13.11
CA TYR A 351 -23.23 2.73 -11.69
C TYR A 351 -22.74 4.14 -11.42
N ALA A 352 -23.06 4.64 -10.24
CA ALA A 352 -22.43 5.80 -9.64
C ALA A 352 -21.87 5.42 -8.28
N ASN A 353 -20.86 6.16 -7.84
CA ASN A 353 -20.20 5.95 -6.57
C ASN A 353 -19.93 7.29 -5.88
N TYR A 354 -19.91 7.23 -4.56
CA TYR A 354 -19.37 8.25 -3.67
C TYR A 354 -18.24 7.61 -2.88
N GLY A 355 -17.13 8.34 -2.75
CA GLY A 355 -15.94 7.92 -2.02
C GLY A 355 -15.50 8.94 -1.00
N ASP A 356 -14.96 8.45 0.09
CA ASP A 356 -14.28 9.22 1.13
C ASP A 356 -12.91 8.57 1.35
N LEU A 357 -11.86 9.39 1.33
CA LEU A 357 -10.49 8.97 1.57
C LEU A 357 -9.93 9.72 2.76
N ASN A 358 -9.14 9.01 3.55
CA ASN A 358 -8.35 9.58 4.61
C ASN A 358 -6.91 9.14 4.41
N VAL A 359 -6.06 10.07 4.00
CA VAL A 359 -4.61 9.89 3.94
C VAL A 359 -4.01 10.65 5.10
N TYR A 360 -3.30 9.94 5.98
CA TYR A 360 -2.59 10.49 7.12
C TYR A 360 -1.12 10.11 7.02
N GLN A 361 -0.25 11.11 6.92
CA GLN A 361 1.19 10.95 6.96
C GLN A 361 1.65 11.19 8.39
N HIS A 362 2.37 10.24 8.96
CA HIS A 362 2.86 10.33 10.32
C HIS A 362 3.80 11.52 10.48
N ASN A 363 3.85 12.03 11.71
CA ASN A 363 4.90 12.98 12.07
C ASN A 363 6.21 12.19 12.21
N GLY A 364 7.05 12.26 11.18
CA GLY A 364 8.43 11.77 11.20
C GLY A 364 9.41 12.94 11.28
N ASP A 365 10.61 12.73 10.77
CA ASP A 365 11.71 13.70 10.85
C ASP A 365 11.38 15.00 10.13
N THR A 366 10.68 14.94 9.00
CA THR A 366 10.30 16.15 8.26
C THR A 366 9.00 16.79 8.74
N GLY A 367 8.34 16.24 9.77
CA GLY A 367 6.97 16.62 10.17
C GLY A 367 5.95 15.63 9.63
N GLY A 368 4.70 16.06 9.40
CA GLY A 368 3.63 15.15 8.95
C GLY A 368 2.64 15.84 8.02
N GLY A 369 1.52 15.18 7.71
CA GLY A 369 0.57 15.73 6.74
C GLY A 369 -0.71 14.92 6.63
N SER A 370 -1.64 15.44 5.84
CA SER A 370 -2.86 14.71 5.54
C SER A 370 -3.50 15.18 4.24
N TRP A 371 -4.32 14.32 3.67
CA TRP A 371 -5.25 14.69 2.61
C TRP A 371 -6.53 13.87 2.79
N ASN A 372 -7.64 14.57 2.99
CA ASN A 372 -8.92 13.96 3.35
C ASN A 372 -10.00 14.33 2.32
N PRO A 373 -9.91 13.85 1.07
CA PRO A 373 -10.84 14.22 0.04
C PRO A 373 -12.09 13.34 0.06
N ASP A 374 -13.17 13.90 -0.45
CA ASP A 374 -14.35 13.16 -0.86
C ASP A 374 -14.63 13.39 -2.35
N GLY A 375 -15.40 12.49 -2.94
CA GLY A 375 -15.54 12.47 -4.39
C GLY A 375 -16.74 11.69 -4.88
N TRP A 376 -17.16 12.03 -6.10
CA TRP A 376 -18.21 11.35 -6.83
C TRP A 376 -17.67 10.82 -8.14
N GLY A 377 -18.25 9.70 -8.58
CA GLY A 377 -17.94 9.14 -9.87
C GLY A 377 -19.00 8.19 -10.37
N GLY A 378 -18.65 7.50 -11.44
CA GLY A 378 -19.53 6.51 -12.04
C GLY A 378 -18.91 5.90 -13.27
N GLY A 379 -19.65 4.99 -13.87
CA GLY A 379 -19.13 4.21 -14.98
C GLY A 379 -20.13 3.20 -15.50
N LEU A 380 -19.64 2.34 -16.38
CA LEU A 380 -20.41 1.21 -16.89
C LEU A 380 -19.75 -0.10 -16.49
N ALA A 381 -20.60 -1.09 -16.28
CA ALA A 381 -20.22 -2.47 -16.09
C ALA A 381 -20.78 -3.32 -17.23
N ALA A 382 -20.07 -4.37 -17.61
CA ALA A 382 -20.57 -5.39 -18.51
C ALA A 382 -20.21 -6.76 -17.96
N GLN A 383 -21.10 -7.73 -18.14
CA GLN A 383 -20.86 -9.10 -17.74
C GLN A 383 -21.30 -10.03 -18.87
N TYR A 384 -20.39 -10.92 -19.24
CA TYR A 384 -20.69 -12.10 -20.03
C TYR A 384 -20.62 -13.32 -19.11
N SER A 385 -21.64 -14.17 -19.10
CA SER A 385 -21.65 -15.38 -18.28
C SER A 385 -22.34 -16.55 -18.97
N THR A 386 -21.71 -17.70 -18.85
CA THR A 386 -22.25 -19.02 -19.16
C THR A 386 -22.37 -19.81 -17.85
N ARG A 387 -22.74 -21.09 -17.95
CA ARG A 387 -22.80 -22.00 -16.79
C ARG A 387 -21.46 -22.15 -16.06
N HIS A 388 -20.37 -22.28 -16.80
CA HIS A 388 -19.06 -22.67 -16.26
C HIS A 388 -18.00 -21.57 -16.34
N PHE A 389 -18.37 -20.40 -16.87
CA PHE A 389 -17.40 -19.35 -17.17
C PHE A 389 -18.07 -17.99 -17.20
N TYR A 390 -17.37 -16.98 -16.69
CA TYR A 390 -17.81 -15.59 -16.80
C TYR A 390 -16.63 -14.63 -17.02
N VAL A 391 -16.97 -13.48 -17.57
CA VAL A 391 -16.12 -12.30 -17.72
C VAL A 391 -16.91 -11.09 -17.23
N GLN A 392 -16.31 -10.29 -16.38
CA GLN A 392 -16.84 -9.01 -15.92
C GLN A 392 -15.86 -7.91 -16.29
N GLY A 393 -16.37 -6.82 -16.86
CA GLY A 393 -15.61 -5.63 -17.18
C GLY A 393 -16.22 -4.41 -16.50
N LEU A 394 -15.37 -3.51 -16.03
CA LEU A 394 -15.76 -2.23 -15.45
C LEU A 394 -14.91 -1.13 -16.07
N PHE A 395 -15.52 0.00 -16.36
CA PHE A 395 -14.78 1.25 -16.53
C PHE A 395 -15.49 2.37 -15.81
N GLY A 396 -14.73 3.32 -15.27
CA GLY A 396 -15.29 4.44 -14.54
C GLY A 396 -14.36 5.63 -14.44
N VAL A 397 -14.94 6.74 -14.03
CA VAL A 397 -14.23 7.98 -13.70
C VAL A 397 -14.81 8.52 -12.41
N SER A 398 -13.93 8.91 -11.49
CA SER A 398 -14.28 9.57 -10.23
C SER A 398 -13.43 10.83 -10.04
N GLU A 399 -14.01 11.87 -9.47
CA GLU A 399 -13.31 13.11 -9.12
C GLU A 399 -13.34 13.29 -7.61
N PHE A 400 -12.16 13.52 -7.03
CA PHE A 400 -11.96 13.71 -5.60
C PHE A 400 -11.32 15.07 -5.34
N SER A 401 -11.79 15.76 -4.30
CA SER A 401 -11.23 17.05 -3.89
C SER A 401 -11.20 17.15 -2.38
N GLY A 402 -10.14 17.73 -1.83
CA GLY A 402 -10.02 17.97 -0.40
C GLY A 402 -8.83 18.86 -0.07
N GLU A 403 -8.82 19.41 1.13
CA GLU A 403 -7.70 20.20 1.63
C GLU A 403 -6.54 19.26 1.97
N GLN A 404 -5.39 19.49 1.35
CA GLN A 404 -4.11 18.88 1.74
C GLN A 404 -3.47 19.75 2.82
N SER A 405 -2.92 19.10 3.84
CA SER A 405 -2.16 19.74 4.91
C SER A 405 -0.74 19.18 4.99
N ARG A 406 0.21 20.06 5.31
CA ARG A 406 1.62 19.74 5.51
C ARG A 406 2.13 20.47 6.75
N ASN A 407 2.51 19.69 7.75
CA ASN A 407 3.12 20.19 8.97
C ASN A 407 4.61 20.47 8.70
N ILE A 408 5.03 21.67 9.10
CA ILE A 408 6.40 22.14 8.98
C ILE A 408 6.96 22.24 10.39
N LEU A 409 8.11 21.60 10.61
CA LEU A 409 8.82 21.69 11.87
C LEU A 409 9.20 23.13 12.21
N GLN A 410 9.46 23.38 13.48
CA GLN A 410 10.02 24.67 13.87
C GLN A 410 11.46 24.74 13.35
N ILE A 411 11.69 25.69 12.45
CA ILE A 411 12.99 25.91 11.82
C ILE A 411 13.81 26.84 12.70
N ASN A 412 13.24 27.98 13.08
CA ASN A 412 13.84 28.88 14.07
C ASN A 412 12.73 29.61 14.87
N ASN A 413 13.06 30.70 15.56
CA ASN A 413 12.09 31.44 16.37
C ASN A 413 11.00 32.16 15.54
N ASP A 414 11.26 32.42 14.26
CA ASP A 414 10.41 33.24 13.39
C ASP A 414 9.82 32.45 12.21
N LEU A 415 10.31 31.24 11.93
CA LEU A 415 9.93 30.41 10.77
C LEU A 415 9.58 28.97 11.19
N GLY A 416 8.52 28.43 10.57
CA GLY A 416 8.07 27.06 10.78
C GLY A 416 7.20 26.86 12.02
N GLY A 417 7.02 25.60 12.43
CA GLY A 417 6.16 25.22 13.56
C GLY A 417 4.66 25.37 13.28
N ASN A 418 4.29 25.46 12.01
CA ASN A 418 2.93 25.71 11.55
C ASN A 418 2.53 24.68 10.47
N THR A 419 1.38 24.87 9.82
CA THR A 419 0.84 23.85 8.90
C THR A 419 0.33 24.51 7.64
N ALA A 420 1.06 24.30 6.54
CA ALA A 420 0.69 24.73 5.20
C ALA A 420 -0.54 23.95 4.71
N ARG A 421 -1.42 24.63 3.97
CA ARG A 421 -2.67 24.05 3.47
C ARG A 421 -2.98 24.53 2.06
N GLY A 422 -3.61 23.67 1.26
CA GLY A 422 -4.13 24.00 -0.06
C GLY A 422 -5.11 22.97 -0.59
N ASP A 423 -6.02 23.39 -1.47
CA ASP A 423 -7.00 22.50 -2.08
C ASP A 423 -6.37 21.64 -3.18
N LYS A 424 -6.43 20.32 -3.02
CA LYS A 424 -5.97 19.34 -4.00
C LYS A 424 -7.15 18.60 -4.61
N SER A 425 -7.15 18.52 -5.95
CA SER A 425 -8.16 17.82 -6.74
C SER A 425 -7.52 16.78 -7.65
N VAL A 426 -8.16 15.61 -7.75
CA VAL A 426 -7.65 14.49 -8.54
C VAL A 426 -8.79 13.83 -9.32
N THR A 427 -8.57 13.59 -10.59
CA THR A 427 -9.47 12.78 -11.43
C THR A 427 -8.88 11.38 -11.57
N SER A 428 -9.60 10.37 -11.09
CA SER A 428 -9.21 8.96 -11.16
C SER A 428 -9.98 8.22 -12.24
N TYR A 429 -9.25 7.56 -13.13
CA TYR A 429 -9.78 6.69 -14.17
C TYR A 429 -9.59 5.23 -13.76
N LEU A 430 -10.65 4.44 -13.93
CA LEU A 430 -10.71 3.04 -13.53
C LEU A 430 -10.98 2.16 -14.75
N GLY A 431 -10.20 1.10 -14.89
CA GLY A 431 -10.50 -0.05 -15.75
C GLY A 431 -10.30 -1.34 -14.98
N ALA A 432 -11.24 -2.27 -15.04
CA ALA A 432 -11.10 -3.56 -14.38
C ALA A 432 -11.65 -4.70 -15.23
N LEU A 433 -11.05 -5.87 -15.08
CA LEU A 433 -11.46 -7.11 -15.71
C LEU A 433 -11.38 -8.23 -14.68
N ARG A 434 -12.45 -9.02 -14.55
CA ARG A 434 -12.46 -10.27 -13.79
C ARG A 434 -12.92 -11.41 -14.67
N ILE A 435 -12.23 -12.53 -14.59
CA ILE A 435 -12.62 -13.79 -15.20
C ILE A 435 -12.75 -14.85 -14.11
N GLY A 436 -13.65 -15.81 -14.30
CA GLY A 436 -13.70 -16.96 -13.41
C GLY A 436 -14.47 -18.12 -14.01
N ALA A 437 -14.20 -19.30 -13.46
CA ALA A 437 -14.75 -20.56 -13.96
C ALA A 437 -15.31 -21.39 -12.80
N PRO A 438 -16.54 -21.12 -12.35
CA PRO A 438 -17.15 -21.88 -11.27
C PRO A 438 -17.47 -23.30 -11.72
N PHE A 439 -17.18 -24.27 -10.84
CA PHE A 439 -17.56 -25.67 -11.03
C PHE A 439 -17.97 -26.28 -9.69
N LYS A 440 -18.88 -27.25 -9.76
CA LYS A 440 -19.39 -27.94 -8.58
C LYS A 440 -18.61 -29.21 -8.32
N SER A 441 -18.39 -29.51 -7.04
CA SER A 441 -17.86 -30.80 -6.60
C SER A 441 -18.54 -31.20 -5.30
N GLY A 442 -19.52 -32.11 -5.35
CA GLY A 442 -20.34 -32.44 -4.19
C GLY A 442 -21.18 -31.24 -3.73
N GLY A 443 -21.29 -31.00 -2.42
CA GLY A 443 -22.08 -29.88 -1.87
C GLY A 443 -21.40 -28.50 -1.93
N VAL A 444 -20.24 -28.38 -2.59
CA VAL A 444 -19.46 -27.14 -2.66
C VAL A 444 -19.26 -26.66 -4.09
N VAL A 445 -19.16 -25.35 -4.25
CA VAL A 445 -18.79 -24.70 -5.50
C VAL A 445 -17.40 -24.12 -5.35
N LEU A 446 -16.51 -24.48 -6.28
CA LEU A 446 -15.16 -23.95 -6.38
C LEU A 446 -15.10 -23.02 -7.59
N GLU A 447 -14.46 -21.87 -7.41
CA GLU A 447 -14.41 -20.81 -8.40
C GLU A 447 -12.99 -20.25 -8.46
N PRO A 448 -12.11 -20.82 -9.31
CA PRO A 448 -10.90 -20.14 -9.73
C PRO A 448 -11.27 -18.84 -10.45
N GLN A 449 -10.57 -17.77 -10.10
CA GLN A 449 -10.78 -16.45 -10.66
C GLN A 449 -9.47 -15.68 -10.81
N GLY A 450 -9.43 -14.82 -11.81
CA GLY A 450 -8.38 -13.86 -12.04
C GLY A 450 -8.97 -12.47 -12.20
N GLN A 451 -8.34 -11.47 -11.61
CA GLN A 451 -8.75 -10.08 -11.71
C GLN A 451 -7.54 -9.20 -12.01
N VAL A 452 -7.76 -8.15 -12.78
CA VAL A 452 -6.86 -7.01 -12.89
C VAL A 452 -7.66 -5.72 -12.69
N VAL A 453 -7.12 -4.83 -11.88
CA VAL A 453 -7.62 -3.48 -11.68
C VAL A 453 -6.51 -2.52 -12.07
N TRP A 454 -6.83 -1.61 -12.99
CA TRP A 454 -5.97 -0.54 -13.42
C TRP A 454 -6.58 0.79 -13.01
N THR A 455 -5.80 1.58 -12.29
CA THR A 455 -6.15 2.94 -11.89
C THR A 455 -5.15 3.91 -12.50
N ARG A 456 -5.65 4.98 -13.11
CA ARG A 456 -4.82 6.12 -13.52
C ARG A 456 -5.38 7.38 -12.90
N ASN A 457 -4.57 8.05 -12.11
CA ASN A 457 -4.92 9.32 -11.52
C ASN A 457 -4.29 10.46 -12.32
N HIS A 458 -5.05 11.52 -12.52
CA HIS A 458 -4.57 12.80 -12.97
C HIS A 458 -4.68 13.78 -11.80
N GLU A 459 -3.54 14.04 -11.17
CA GLU A 459 -3.43 14.94 -10.03
C GLU A 459 -3.30 16.37 -10.55
N GLN A 460 -4.26 17.23 -10.24
CA GLN A 460 -4.26 18.61 -10.69
C GLN A 460 -3.21 19.39 -9.89
N GLY A 461 -2.45 20.24 -10.58
CA GLY A 461 -1.50 21.12 -9.92
C GLY A 461 -2.23 22.14 -9.05
N PHE A 462 -1.70 22.39 -7.85
CA PHE A 462 -2.27 23.33 -6.89
C PHE A 462 -1.16 24.08 -6.14
N SER A 463 -1.54 25.03 -5.29
CA SER A 463 -0.60 25.76 -4.45
C SER A 463 -1.12 25.84 -3.03
N GLU A 464 -0.21 25.71 -2.07
CA GLU A 464 -0.53 26.01 -0.68
C GLU A 464 -0.86 27.51 -0.55
N GLY A 465 -2.03 27.79 0.04
CA GLY A 465 -2.65 29.11 0.07
C GLY A 465 -2.61 29.78 1.44
N HIS A 466 -2.51 29.02 2.53
CA HIS A 466 -2.56 29.54 3.90
C HIS A 466 -1.91 28.59 4.93
N GLY A 467 -1.91 29.02 6.20
CA GLY A 467 -1.48 28.20 7.34
C GLY A 467 0.03 28.23 7.64
N THR A 468 0.83 28.80 6.74
CA THR A 468 2.26 29.05 6.89
C THR A 468 2.68 30.36 6.20
N GLU A 469 3.91 30.80 6.42
CA GLU A 469 4.57 31.94 5.78
C GLU A 469 4.56 31.80 4.25
N ARG A 470 4.53 32.92 3.53
CA ARG A 470 4.41 32.90 2.06
C ARG A 470 5.53 32.12 1.38
N ASN A 471 6.75 32.18 1.92
CA ASN A 471 7.94 31.61 1.30
C ASN A 471 8.07 30.10 1.54
N LEU A 472 7.40 29.57 2.57
CA LEU A 472 7.33 28.12 2.85
C LEU A 472 6.18 27.41 2.11
N ARG A 473 5.38 28.14 1.32
CA ARG A 473 4.26 27.56 0.57
C ARG A 473 4.72 26.95 -0.75
N LEU A 474 4.39 25.69 -0.94
CA LEU A 474 4.74 24.93 -2.13
C LEU A 474 3.72 25.10 -3.26
N LYS A 475 4.20 24.95 -4.49
CA LYS A 475 3.39 24.85 -5.72
C LYS A 475 3.56 23.45 -6.31
N TYR A 476 2.59 22.59 -6.09
CA TYR A 476 2.56 21.24 -6.63
C TYR A 476 2.19 21.31 -8.12
N LYS A 477 3.06 20.78 -8.99
CA LYS A 477 2.75 20.66 -10.42
C LYS A 477 1.81 19.48 -10.66
N SER A 478 1.10 19.52 -11.80
CA SER A 478 0.25 18.41 -12.20
C SER A 478 1.08 17.19 -12.57
N ARG A 479 0.66 16.00 -12.17
CA ARG A 479 1.31 14.73 -12.52
C ARG A 479 0.30 13.62 -12.76
N LYS A 480 0.79 12.45 -13.16
CA LYS A 480 -0.02 11.25 -13.35
C LYS A 480 0.59 10.05 -12.65
N THR A 481 -0.23 9.41 -11.81
CA THR A 481 0.10 8.14 -11.19
C THR A 481 -0.74 7.02 -11.79
N ASN A 482 -0.13 5.85 -11.95
CA ASN A 482 -0.72 4.64 -12.50
C ASN A 482 -0.52 3.49 -11.51
N PHE A 483 -1.57 2.71 -11.32
CA PHE A 483 -1.55 1.56 -10.43
C PHE A 483 -2.18 0.39 -11.15
N ALA A 484 -1.57 -0.79 -11.00
CA ALA A 484 -2.10 -2.02 -11.56
C ALA A 484 -2.02 -3.10 -10.49
N GLU A 485 -3.17 -3.56 -10.00
CA GLU A 485 -3.26 -4.68 -9.08
C GLU A 485 -3.85 -5.89 -9.80
N THR A 486 -3.21 -7.03 -9.63
CA THR A 486 -3.71 -8.32 -10.12
C THR A 486 -4.00 -9.24 -8.96
N GLU A 487 -5.08 -9.99 -9.07
CA GLU A 487 -5.46 -11.03 -8.14
C GLU A 487 -5.62 -12.35 -8.87
N LEU A 488 -5.03 -13.42 -8.33
CA LEU A 488 -5.26 -14.80 -8.77
C LEU A 488 -5.70 -15.62 -7.57
N GLY A 489 -6.94 -16.10 -7.58
CA GLY A 489 -7.53 -16.70 -6.40
C GLY A 489 -8.51 -17.82 -6.68
N MET A 490 -8.94 -18.46 -5.60
CA MET A 490 -9.98 -19.46 -5.61
C MET A 490 -11.00 -19.12 -4.52
N LYS A 491 -12.27 -19.10 -4.90
CA LYS A 491 -13.40 -18.95 -3.99
C LYS A 491 -14.09 -20.30 -3.81
N LEU A 492 -14.30 -20.69 -2.56
CA LEU A 492 -15.11 -21.82 -2.13
C LEU A 492 -16.44 -21.27 -1.61
N SER A 493 -17.55 -21.85 -2.05
CA SER A 493 -18.89 -21.49 -1.58
C SER A 493 -19.68 -22.74 -1.23
N VAL A 494 -20.51 -22.66 -0.18
CA VAL A 494 -21.35 -23.78 0.26
C VAL A 494 -22.82 -23.34 0.22
N PRO A 495 -23.56 -23.62 -0.86
CA PRO A 495 -24.97 -23.25 -0.95
C PRO A 495 -25.83 -24.10 -0.01
N ILE A 496 -26.58 -23.45 0.87
CA ILE A 496 -27.48 -24.08 1.85
C ILE A 496 -28.89 -23.56 1.57
N ARG A 497 -29.78 -24.44 1.09
CA ARG A 497 -31.20 -24.11 0.88
C ARG A 497 -31.89 -23.94 2.23
N THR A 498 -32.63 -22.85 2.41
CA THR A 498 -33.39 -22.57 3.63
C THR A 498 -34.85 -22.32 3.30
N GLY A 499 -35.73 -23.22 3.74
CA GLY A 499 -37.14 -23.21 3.36
C GLY A 499 -37.36 -23.32 1.84
N GLU A 500 -38.50 -22.85 1.38
CA GLU A 500 -38.92 -23.00 -0.02
C GLU A 500 -38.28 -21.99 -0.97
N ARG A 501 -37.89 -20.80 -0.47
CA ARG A 501 -37.52 -19.64 -1.33
C ARG A 501 -36.19 -18.99 -1.01
N ALA A 502 -35.56 -19.35 0.11
CA ALA A 502 -34.32 -18.74 0.54
C ALA A 502 -33.12 -19.67 0.34
N MET A 503 -31.94 -19.05 0.23
CA MET A 503 -30.66 -19.72 0.13
C MET A 503 -29.61 -18.89 0.87
N PHE A 504 -28.78 -19.59 1.62
CA PHE A 504 -27.67 -19.05 2.41
C PHE A 504 -26.38 -19.61 1.84
N VAL A 505 -25.40 -18.76 1.51
CA VAL A 505 -24.15 -19.17 0.86
C VAL A 505 -22.97 -18.58 1.61
N PRO A 506 -22.44 -19.25 2.64
CA PRO A 506 -21.13 -18.94 3.18
C PRO A 506 -20.06 -19.20 2.11
N SER A 507 -19.03 -18.35 2.10
CA SER A 507 -17.91 -18.46 1.18
C SER A 507 -16.59 -18.08 1.84
N LEU A 508 -15.52 -18.64 1.30
CA LEU A 508 -14.14 -18.33 1.65
C LEU A 508 -13.35 -18.14 0.35
N ARG A 509 -12.62 -17.04 0.23
CA ARG A 509 -11.77 -16.70 -0.91
C ARG A 509 -10.34 -16.58 -0.42
N GLY A 510 -9.45 -17.31 -1.06
CA GLY A 510 -8.01 -17.14 -0.93
C GLY A 510 -7.44 -16.66 -2.25
N ALA A 511 -6.58 -15.66 -2.24
CA ALA A 511 -5.94 -15.18 -3.46
C ALA A 511 -4.51 -14.71 -3.25
N TRP A 512 -3.72 -14.78 -4.30
CA TRP A 512 -2.44 -14.08 -4.39
C TRP A 512 -2.67 -12.71 -5.04
N LEU A 513 -2.07 -11.69 -4.46
CA LEU A 513 -2.13 -10.30 -4.90
C LEU A 513 -0.75 -9.89 -5.42
N ALA A 514 -0.74 -9.11 -6.50
CA ALA A 514 0.45 -8.40 -6.95
C ALA A 514 0.07 -6.99 -7.38
N ASP A 515 0.77 -6.01 -6.82
CA ASP A 515 0.67 -4.59 -7.13
C ASP A 515 1.93 -4.21 -7.90
N TRP A 516 1.77 -3.94 -9.19
CA TRP A 516 2.88 -3.80 -10.12
C TRP A 516 3.39 -2.36 -10.14
N ASN A 517 4.71 -2.18 -10.09
CA ASN A 517 5.29 -0.87 -10.39
C ASN A 517 4.94 -0.47 -11.83
N GLN A 518 4.29 0.69 -11.99
CA GLN A 518 3.90 1.25 -13.29
C GLN A 518 4.75 2.47 -13.70
N ALA A 519 5.87 2.72 -13.02
CA ALA A 519 6.72 3.89 -13.19
C ALA A 519 5.91 5.19 -13.09
N ASN A 520 5.44 5.48 -11.88
CA ASN A 520 4.70 6.70 -11.59
C ASN A 520 5.54 7.94 -11.91
N GLU A 521 4.89 8.98 -12.43
CA GLU A 521 5.55 10.28 -12.60
C GLU A 521 5.92 10.85 -11.21
N GLY A 522 7.14 11.38 -11.09
CA GLY A 522 7.55 12.16 -9.92
C GLY A 522 6.68 13.39 -9.71
N GLN A 523 6.79 13.99 -8.52
CA GLN A 523 6.11 15.23 -8.18
C GLN A 523 7.09 16.40 -8.26
N ASP A 524 6.90 17.26 -9.26
CA ASP A 524 7.66 18.52 -9.30
C ASP A 524 7.03 19.55 -8.35
N ILE A 525 7.88 20.18 -7.55
CA ILE A 525 7.54 21.22 -6.59
C ILE A 525 8.17 22.53 -7.02
N GLY A 526 7.35 23.58 -7.10
CA GLY A 526 7.80 24.94 -7.33
C GLY A 526 7.70 25.81 -6.08
N TYR A 527 8.53 26.84 -6.04
CA TYR A 527 8.65 27.75 -4.91
C TYR A 527 8.03 29.12 -5.21
N LYS A 528 7.79 29.93 -4.17
CA LYS A 528 7.17 31.27 -4.30
C LYS A 528 8.19 32.38 -4.57
N PHE A 529 9.48 32.10 -4.33
CA PHE A 529 10.61 33.03 -4.36
C PHE A 529 11.61 32.73 -5.50
N THR A 530 11.28 31.78 -6.39
CA THR A 530 12.10 31.45 -7.57
C THR A 530 11.22 30.77 -8.61
N ASN A 531 11.73 30.70 -9.85
CA ASN A 531 11.17 29.90 -10.94
C ASN A 531 11.75 28.49 -11.02
N LYS A 532 12.79 28.16 -10.24
CA LYS A 532 13.34 26.81 -10.13
C LYS A 532 12.34 25.85 -9.45
N THR A 533 12.56 24.57 -9.66
CA THR A 533 11.73 23.47 -9.15
C THR A 533 12.61 22.35 -8.63
N ALA A 534 12.11 21.61 -7.65
CA ALA A 534 12.70 20.35 -7.21
C ALA A 534 11.77 19.18 -7.58
N SER A 535 12.33 18.07 -8.03
CA SER A 535 11.59 16.85 -8.38
C SER A 535 11.70 15.79 -7.29
N PHE A 536 10.59 15.10 -7.04
CA PHE A 536 10.51 14.01 -6.07
C PHE A 536 9.99 12.77 -6.76
N ASP A 537 10.87 11.79 -6.97
CA ASP A 537 10.51 10.55 -7.65
C ASP A 537 9.57 9.68 -6.81
N SER A 538 8.93 8.72 -7.47
CA SER A 538 8.05 7.76 -6.79
C SER A 538 8.88 6.59 -6.25
N PRO A 539 8.96 6.37 -4.92
CA PRO A 539 9.69 5.24 -4.35
C PRO A 539 8.93 3.91 -4.49
N LEU A 540 7.74 3.92 -5.11
CA LEU A 540 6.86 2.75 -5.14
C LEU A 540 7.42 1.62 -6.01
N GLY A 541 7.67 0.48 -5.35
CA GLY A 541 8.07 -0.77 -5.97
C GLY A 541 6.91 -1.68 -6.38
N THR A 542 7.27 -2.87 -6.87
CA THR A 542 6.32 -3.98 -7.05
C THR A 542 6.17 -4.72 -5.74
N GLU A 543 4.92 -4.95 -5.33
CA GLU A 543 4.60 -5.57 -4.05
C GLU A 543 3.73 -6.81 -4.27
N ASN A 544 3.89 -7.81 -3.41
CA ASN A 544 3.15 -9.07 -3.50
C ASN A 544 2.49 -9.36 -2.17
N GLY A 545 1.31 -9.96 -2.21
CA GLY A 545 0.57 -10.29 -1.00
C GLY A 545 -0.36 -11.48 -1.16
N ALA A 546 -1.06 -11.79 -0.08
CA ALA A 546 -2.08 -12.81 -0.04
C ALA A 546 -3.36 -12.27 0.62
N LEU A 547 -4.50 -12.62 0.04
CA LEU A 547 -5.83 -12.29 0.54
C LEU A 547 -6.45 -13.52 1.19
N ILE A 548 -7.08 -13.33 2.34
CA ILE A 548 -8.05 -14.26 2.91
C ILE A 548 -9.33 -13.49 3.23
N GLU A 549 -10.44 -13.85 2.57
CA GLU A 549 -11.72 -13.17 2.66
C GLU A 549 -12.84 -14.17 2.96
N ALA A 550 -13.62 -13.90 4.00
CA ALA A 550 -14.83 -14.63 4.32
C ALA A 550 -16.05 -13.83 3.85
N GLY A 551 -17.05 -14.53 3.35
CA GLY A 551 -18.25 -13.90 2.82
C GLY A 551 -19.50 -14.68 3.13
N LEU A 552 -20.62 -13.97 3.12
CA LEU A 552 -21.94 -14.56 3.28
C LEU A 552 -22.94 -13.89 2.36
N ASP A 553 -23.62 -14.70 1.57
CA ASP A 553 -24.75 -14.29 0.74
C ASP A 553 -26.06 -14.88 1.29
N TYR A 554 -27.12 -14.06 1.31
CA TYR A 554 -28.47 -14.48 1.62
C TYR A 554 -29.43 -13.99 0.54
N THR A 555 -30.12 -14.92 -0.12
CA THR A 555 -31.03 -14.62 -1.22
C THR A 555 -32.43 -15.10 -0.91
N ILE A 556 -33.43 -14.30 -1.24
CA ILE A 556 -34.85 -14.65 -1.17
C ILE A 556 -35.45 -14.44 -2.56
N ARG A 557 -36.07 -15.49 -3.11
CA ARG A 557 -36.73 -15.43 -4.41
C ARG A 557 -38.22 -15.14 -4.30
N ASN A 558 -38.72 -14.34 -5.25
CA ASN A 558 -40.12 -14.22 -5.62
C ASN A 558 -41.06 -13.71 -4.51
N ILE A 559 -40.76 -12.52 -3.99
CA ILE A 559 -41.70 -11.71 -3.20
C ILE A 559 -42.36 -10.74 -4.20
N ASN A 560 -43.61 -10.99 -4.60
CA ASN A 560 -44.34 -10.14 -5.55
C ASN A 560 -43.55 -9.85 -6.85
N ARG A 561 -42.97 -10.89 -7.48
CA ARG A 561 -42.07 -10.81 -8.65
C ARG A 561 -40.69 -10.18 -8.41
N THR A 562 -40.38 -9.75 -7.19
CA THR A 562 -39.06 -9.20 -6.83
C THR A 562 -38.25 -10.25 -6.07
N SER A 563 -36.97 -10.40 -6.41
CA SER A 563 -36.01 -11.19 -5.63
C SER A 563 -35.02 -10.25 -4.94
N VAL A 564 -34.60 -10.61 -3.73
CA VAL A 564 -33.70 -9.79 -2.91
C VAL A 564 -32.45 -10.60 -2.55
N LYS A 565 -31.29 -9.98 -2.70
CA LYS A 565 -30.01 -10.49 -2.20
C LYS A 565 -29.46 -9.51 -1.16
N LEU A 566 -29.01 -10.04 -0.04
CA LEU A 566 -28.13 -9.37 0.91
C LEU A 566 -26.78 -10.08 0.89
N TYR A 567 -25.68 -9.34 0.94
CA TYR A 567 -24.36 -9.94 1.12
C TYR A 567 -23.48 -9.10 2.05
N GLY A 568 -22.52 -9.76 2.67
CA GLY A 568 -21.45 -9.13 3.44
C GLY A 568 -20.17 -9.95 3.34
N ARG A 569 -19.04 -9.26 3.26
CA ARG A 569 -17.70 -9.85 3.16
C ARG A 569 -16.69 -9.03 3.95
N GLY A 570 -15.69 -9.73 4.46
CA GLY A 570 -14.55 -9.13 5.14
C GLY A 570 -13.34 -10.01 5.01
N GLY A 571 -12.18 -9.39 4.84
CA GLY A 571 -10.92 -10.09 4.65
C GLY A 571 -9.73 -9.28 5.11
N VAL A 572 -8.61 -9.99 5.20
CA VAL A 572 -7.29 -9.42 5.47
C VAL A 572 -6.39 -9.65 4.27
N GLU A 573 -5.52 -8.70 4.00
CA GLU A 573 -4.46 -8.81 3.01
C GLU A 573 -3.12 -8.79 3.76
N LEU A 574 -2.25 -9.71 3.40
CA LEU A 574 -0.94 -9.92 4.00
C LEU A 574 0.09 -9.61 2.93
N TRP A 575 0.68 -8.43 2.99
CA TRP A 575 1.68 -7.98 2.03
C TRP A 575 3.08 -8.39 2.49
N ASN A 576 3.91 -8.83 1.53
CA ASN A 576 5.34 -9.05 1.71
C ASN A 576 6.10 -7.78 1.32
N SER A 577 5.72 -6.68 1.97
CA SER A 577 6.22 -5.32 1.85
C SER A 577 5.84 -4.56 3.11
N ASP A 578 6.22 -3.29 3.19
CA ASP A 578 6.05 -2.45 4.38
C ASP A 578 4.59 -2.05 4.63
N ARG A 579 3.67 -2.43 3.73
CA ARG A 579 2.23 -2.38 4.02
C ARG A 579 1.84 -3.33 5.15
N GLY A 580 2.57 -4.44 5.32
CA GLY A 580 2.25 -5.49 6.29
C GLY A 580 0.82 -6.01 6.16
N MET A 581 0.04 -5.93 7.25
CA MET A 581 -1.35 -6.42 7.26
C MET A 581 -2.36 -5.29 7.06
N THR A 582 -3.21 -5.43 6.05
CA THR A 582 -4.34 -4.53 5.75
C THR A 582 -5.66 -5.31 5.76
N TRP A 583 -6.79 -4.60 5.69
CA TRP A 583 -8.12 -5.21 5.69
C TRP A 583 -9.03 -4.56 4.67
N ARG A 584 -10.03 -5.34 4.25
CA ARG A 584 -11.12 -4.87 3.39
C ARG A 584 -12.44 -5.48 3.79
N ALA A 585 -13.51 -4.74 3.56
CA ALA A 585 -14.87 -5.19 3.78
C ALA A 585 -15.81 -4.60 2.73
N SER A 586 -16.86 -5.35 2.40
CA SER A 586 -17.93 -4.86 1.55
C SER A 586 -19.25 -5.53 1.91
N GLY A 587 -20.34 -4.88 1.56
CA GLY A 587 -21.67 -5.43 1.74
C GLY A 587 -22.71 -4.63 0.99
N GLY A 588 -23.87 -5.24 0.75
CA GLY A 588 -24.88 -4.56 -0.03
C GLY A 588 -26.13 -5.37 -0.25
N VAL A 589 -27.08 -4.70 -0.89
CA VAL A 589 -28.36 -5.27 -1.27
C VAL A 589 -28.54 -5.19 -2.78
N THR A 590 -29.17 -6.21 -3.35
CA THR A 590 -29.62 -6.18 -4.74
C THR A 590 -31.07 -6.61 -4.84
N PHE A 591 -31.83 -5.89 -5.65
CA PHE A 591 -33.20 -6.16 -6.02
C PHE A 591 -33.23 -6.56 -7.48
N GLN A 592 -33.79 -7.73 -7.79
CA GLN A 592 -34.01 -8.22 -9.13
C GLN A 592 -35.51 -8.20 -9.42
N PHE A 593 -35.91 -7.52 -10.49
CA PHE A 593 -37.30 -7.34 -10.93
C PHE A 593 -37.64 -8.16 -12.18
#